data_AF-A0A7C3AXK7-F1
#
_entry.id   AF-A0A7C3AXK7-F1
#
_cell.length_a   1.000
_cell.length_b   1.000
_cell.length_c   1.000
_cell.angle_alpha   90.00
_cell.angle_beta   90.00
_cell.angle_gamma   90.00
#
_symmetry.space_group_name_H-M   'P 1'
#
loop_
_entity.id
_entity.type
_entity.pdbx_description
1 polymer ?
#
loop_
_entity_poly.entity_id
_entity_poly.type
_entity_poly.pdbx_seq_one_letter_code
_entity_poly.pdbx_strand_id
1 'polypeptide(L)'
;MRNNEGIVLSRDRVILIVVSFFLVIALAYIAIMTFSKKPASGTLPGLATPVPVDKAPEVQPTEKPTEEPLVEARVSPTTQRLELPPTPTPFRVVSEEDVRVILDLSSPDHIDYFDDPRSWFRYDNENATYRVEDGQLVGIDHKPEERYIHWSYTNTQSGNVYAEISATNGDCIAKDTVGLVIRVNPDKTPSGYAFEVACDGKWRFRRFRGSSGAEEFVDWTPSDFILAGRGATNRLGIWGYQGNFVLFVNGFEVGTYIDPDYPSTFGYFAVYVRASQTFDLMATFDDFAYWHIPFIP
;
A
#
# COMPACT_ATOMS: atom_id res chain seq x y z
N MET A 1 -18.45 63.02 31.97
CA MET A 1 -19.47 62.01 32.32
C MET A 1 -19.77 61.16 31.10
N ARG A 2 -19.23 59.94 31.03
CA ARG A 2 -19.70 58.86 30.14
C ARG A 2 -19.35 57.55 30.85
N ASN A 3 -20.34 56.97 31.54
CA ASN A 3 -20.22 55.66 32.14
C ASN A 3 -20.29 54.63 31.01
N ASN A 4 -19.21 53.84 30.88
CA ASN A 4 -19.15 52.70 29.98
C ASN A 4 -19.61 51.47 30.79
N GLU A 5 -20.91 51.20 30.79
CA GLU A 5 -21.46 49.96 31.36
C GLU A 5 -21.16 48.81 30.39
N GLY A 6 -20.12 48.04 30.70
CA GLY A 6 -19.81 46.80 29.99
C GLY A 6 -20.93 45.79 30.23
N ILE A 7 -21.54 45.31 29.14
CA ILE A 7 -22.55 44.25 29.18
C ILE A 7 -21.86 42.94 29.62
N VAL A 8 -22.03 42.57 30.89
CA VAL A 8 -21.61 41.26 31.40
C VAL A 8 -22.66 40.23 30.98
N LEU A 9 -22.36 39.46 29.93
CA LEU A 9 -23.20 38.35 29.47
C LEU A 9 -23.12 37.20 30.48
N SER A 10 -24.27 36.78 31.02
CA SER A 10 -24.33 35.63 31.91
C SER A 10 -23.93 34.35 31.19
N ARG A 11 -23.37 33.38 31.93
CA ARG A 11 -22.94 32.08 31.39
C ARG A 11 -24.04 31.38 30.57
N ASP A 12 -25.29 31.49 31.00
CA ASP A 12 -26.43 30.87 30.32
C ASP A 12 -26.74 31.56 28.97
N ARG A 13 -26.50 32.88 28.87
CA ARG A 13 -26.62 33.61 27.59
C ARG A 13 -25.50 33.24 26.63
N VAL A 14 -24.29 33.03 27.13
CA VAL A 14 -23.16 32.55 26.32
C VAL A 14 -23.46 31.15 25.77
N ILE A 15 -23.96 30.23 26.62
CA ILE A 15 -24.34 28.88 26.19
C ILE A 15 -25.44 28.93 25.12
N LEU A 16 -26.48 29.75 25.32
CA LEU A 16 -27.57 29.92 24.35
C LEU A 16 -27.08 30.47 23.00
N ILE A 17 -26.15 31.44 23.01
CA ILE A 17 -25.56 32.01 21.79
C ILE A 17 -24.74 30.93 21.05
N VAL A 18 -23.92 30.17 21.77
CA VAL A 18 -23.07 29.12 21.20
C VAL A 18 -23.92 28.00 20.60
N VAL A 19 -24.93 27.52 21.31
CA VAL A 19 -25.86 26.48 20.81
C VAL A 19 -26.64 26.97 19.60
N SER A 20 -27.13 28.21 19.61
CA SER A 20 -27.85 28.79 18.47
C SER A 20 -26.94 28.93 17.24
N PHE A 21 -25.67 29.29 17.43
CA PHE A 21 -24.70 29.40 16.36
C PHE A 21 -24.39 28.03 15.72
N PHE A 22 -24.18 26.99 16.54
CA PHE A 22 -23.98 25.63 16.04
C PHE A 22 -25.22 25.09 15.31
N LEU A 23 -26.42 25.41 15.78
CA LEU A 23 -27.66 25.00 15.13
C LEU A 23 -27.84 25.65 13.75
N VAL A 24 -27.46 26.94 13.59
CA VAL A 24 -27.47 27.63 12.29
C VAL A 24 -26.45 27.01 11.32
N ILE A 25 -25.25 26.66 11.80
CA ILE A 25 -24.25 25.98 10.98
C ILE A 25 -24.74 24.61 10.53
N ALA A 26 -25.36 23.83 11.43
CA ALA A 26 -25.91 22.52 11.09
C ALA A 26 -27.02 22.62 10.04
N LEU A 27 -27.92 23.61 10.16
CA LEU A 27 -28.97 23.86 9.18
C LEU A 27 -28.41 24.32 7.82
N ALA A 28 -27.38 25.16 7.81
CA ALA A 28 -26.68 25.57 6.60
C ALA A 28 -25.99 24.37 5.91
N TYR A 29 -25.37 23.48 6.69
CA TYR A 29 -24.74 22.27 6.18
C TYR A 29 -25.76 21.30 5.55
N ILE A 30 -26.92 21.10 6.20
CA ILE A 30 -28.02 20.29 5.66
C ILE A 30 -28.54 20.90 4.34
N ALA A 31 -28.69 22.23 4.26
CA ALA A 31 -29.11 22.90 3.03
C ALA A 31 -28.12 22.66 1.87
N ILE A 32 -26.81 22.77 2.12
CA ILE A 32 -25.77 22.51 1.11
C ILE A 32 -25.81 21.05 0.62
N MET A 33 -26.04 20.09 1.53
CA MET A 33 -26.17 18.68 1.18
C MET A 33 -27.44 18.39 0.36
N THR A 34 -28.54 19.13 0.58
CA THR A 34 -29.76 18.97 -0.23
C THR A 34 -29.66 19.56 -1.65
N PHE A 35 -28.78 20.53 -1.89
CA PHE A 35 -28.59 21.15 -3.21
C PHE A 35 -27.60 20.42 -4.15
N SER A 36 -26.90 19.39 -3.66
CA SER A 36 -25.90 18.65 -4.46
C SER A 36 -26.45 17.43 -5.22
N LYS A 37 -27.76 17.16 -5.19
CA LYS A 37 -28.37 16.12 -6.03
C LYS A 37 -28.64 16.66 -7.44
N LYS A 38 -27.65 16.50 -8.32
CA LYS A 38 -27.78 16.66 -9.78
C LYS A 38 -28.82 15.65 -10.31
N PRO A 39 -29.78 16.04 -11.15
CA PRO A 39 -30.75 15.09 -11.69
C PRO A 39 -30.07 14.17 -12.70
N ALA A 40 -30.28 12.87 -12.54
CA ALA A 40 -29.99 11.89 -13.58
C ALA A 40 -30.94 12.16 -14.77
N SER A 41 -30.36 12.56 -15.90
CA SER A 41 -31.10 12.71 -17.15
C SER A 41 -31.44 11.31 -17.67
N GLY A 42 -32.69 10.88 -17.44
CA GLY A 42 -33.27 9.74 -18.12
C GLY A 42 -33.63 10.11 -19.55
N THR A 43 -33.22 9.29 -20.52
CA THR A 43 -33.73 9.33 -21.88
C THR A 43 -34.42 8.00 -22.17
N LEU A 44 -35.73 8.05 -22.39
CA LEU A 44 -36.57 6.95 -22.89
C LEU A 44 -36.48 6.87 -24.43
N PRO A 45 -36.82 5.71 -25.04
CA PRO A 45 -36.51 5.41 -26.43
C PRO A 45 -37.52 6.03 -27.40
N GLY A 46 -37.04 6.52 -28.55
CA GLY A 46 -37.88 7.11 -29.58
C GLY A 46 -37.31 6.94 -30.99
N LEU A 47 -37.99 6.09 -31.75
CA LEU A 47 -38.25 6.10 -33.20
C LEU A 47 -37.13 6.35 -34.22
N ALA A 48 -37.07 5.40 -35.16
CA ALA A 48 -36.34 5.43 -36.43
C ALA A 48 -36.69 6.64 -37.32
N THR A 49 -35.73 7.11 -38.14
CA THR A 49 -35.62 7.05 -39.63
C THR A 49 -34.51 8.04 -40.10
N PRO A 50 -34.10 8.09 -41.40
CA PRO A 50 -33.17 7.24 -42.14
C PRO A 50 -31.74 7.85 -42.32
N VAL A 51 -30.79 6.99 -42.71
CA VAL A 51 -29.42 7.34 -43.12
C VAL A 51 -29.40 7.78 -44.61
N PRO A 52 -28.59 8.77 -45.03
CA PRO A 52 -28.45 9.13 -46.44
C PRO A 52 -27.56 8.14 -47.20
N VAL A 53 -27.97 7.80 -48.42
CA VAL A 53 -27.21 7.00 -49.39
C VAL A 53 -26.07 7.84 -49.95
N ASP A 54 -24.83 7.39 -49.75
CA ASP A 54 -23.65 7.95 -50.41
C ASP A 54 -23.18 7.06 -51.57
N LYS A 55 -22.57 7.71 -52.56
CA LYS A 55 -22.41 7.28 -53.95
C LYS A 55 -21.46 6.10 -54.15
N ALA A 56 -21.76 5.32 -55.18
CA ALA A 56 -20.94 4.25 -55.73
C ALA A 56 -19.61 4.75 -56.30
N PRO A 57 -18.51 4.00 -56.14
CA PRO A 57 -17.30 4.18 -56.93
C PRO A 57 -17.38 3.45 -58.28
N GLU A 58 -16.79 4.10 -59.27
CA GLU A 58 -16.62 3.70 -60.67
C GLU A 58 -15.68 2.48 -60.82
N VAL A 59 -16.05 1.55 -61.71
CA VAL A 59 -15.33 0.29 -61.97
C VAL A 59 -14.16 0.54 -62.92
N GLN A 60 -12.94 0.19 -62.52
CA GLN A 60 -11.79 0.07 -63.43
C GLN A 60 -11.54 -1.40 -63.85
N PRO A 61 -10.91 -1.66 -65.01
CA PRO A 61 -10.86 -2.99 -65.63
C PRO A 61 -9.89 -3.96 -64.95
N THR A 62 -10.33 -5.21 -64.88
CA THR A 62 -9.62 -6.40 -64.40
C THR A 62 -8.35 -6.70 -65.19
N GLU A 63 -7.18 -6.65 -64.55
CA GLU A 63 -5.96 -7.30 -65.04
C GLU A 63 -5.96 -8.80 -64.68
N LYS A 64 -5.50 -9.60 -65.63
CA LYS A 64 -5.47 -11.07 -65.59
C LYS A 64 -4.31 -11.55 -64.70
N PRO A 65 -4.50 -12.52 -63.79
CA PRO A 65 -3.40 -13.01 -62.96
C PRO A 65 -2.34 -13.75 -63.79
N THR A 66 -1.08 -13.37 -63.60
CA THR A 66 0.10 -14.15 -63.99
C THR A 66 0.35 -15.18 -62.89
N GLU A 67 0.53 -16.44 -63.28
CA GLU A 67 0.75 -17.58 -62.40
C GLU A 67 2.19 -17.57 -61.87
N GLU A 68 2.34 -17.29 -60.57
CA GLU A 68 3.62 -17.31 -59.85
C GLU A 68 3.81 -18.69 -59.18
N PRO A 69 5.03 -19.24 -59.09
CA PRO A 69 5.23 -20.59 -58.59
C PRO A 69 4.87 -20.70 -57.10
N LEU A 70 4.05 -21.68 -56.77
CA LEU A 70 3.65 -22.02 -55.40
C LEU A 70 4.90 -22.45 -54.59
N VAL A 71 5.42 -21.56 -53.74
CA VAL A 71 6.40 -21.94 -52.72
C VAL A 71 5.64 -22.60 -51.58
N GLU A 72 5.79 -23.92 -51.49
CA GLU A 72 5.22 -24.75 -50.43
C GLU A 72 5.81 -24.35 -49.07
N ALA A 73 5.06 -23.56 -48.29
CA ALA A 73 5.43 -23.18 -46.94
C ALA A 73 5.33 -24.42 -46.03
N ARG A 74 6.47 -25.03 -45.71
CA ARG A 74 6.58 -26.01 -44.62
C ARG A 74 6.28 -25.32 -43.28
N VAL A 75 5.06 -25.52 -42.77
CA VAL A 75 4.76 -25.25 -41.37
C VAL A 75 5.46 -26.32 -40.53
N SER A 76 6.65 -26.02 -40.01
CA SER A 76 7.24 -26.84 -38.95
C SER A 76 6.41 -26.64 -37.68
N PRO A 77 5.97 -27.71 -36.99
CA PRO A 77 5.29 -27.57 -35.71
C PRO A 77 6.32 -27.09 -34.69
N THR A 78 6.35 -25.79 -34.40
CA THR A 78 7.07 -25.27 -33.24
C THR A 78 6.34 -25.78 -32.00
N THR A 79 6.96 -26.69 -31.26
CA THR A 79 6.46 -27.14 -29.97
C THR A 79 6.40 -25.93 -29.03
N GLN A 80 5.20 -25.43 -28.73
CA GLN A 80 5.01 -24.46 -27.65
C GLN A 80 5.18 -25.19 -26.32
N ARG A 81 6.29 -24.91 -25.63
CA ARG A 81 6.51 -25.35 -24.26
C ARG A 81 5.69 -24.44 -23.35
N LEU A 82 4.88 -25.03 -22.47
CA LEU A 82 4.27 -24.28 -21.38
C LEU A 82 5.42 -23.72 -20.52
N GLU A 83 5.62 -22.41 -20.55
CA GLU A 83 6.47 -21.75 -19.56
C GLU A 83 5.70 -21.76 -18.25
N LEU A 84 6.17 -22.56 -17.29
CA LEU A 84 5.65 -22.47 -15.94
C LEU A 84 6.14 -21.14 -15.36
N PRO A 85 5.31 -20.47 -14.53
CA PRO A 85 5.79 -19.33 -13.77
C PRO A 85 7.04 -19.75 -12.97
N PRO A 86 8.00 -18.82 -12.76
CA PRO A 86 9.17 -19.11 -11.95
C PRO A 86 8.70 -19.71 -10.63
N THR A 87 9.20 -20.90 -10.29
CA THR A 87 8.90 -21.47 -8.98
C THR A 87 9.63 -20.60 -7.95
N PRO A 88 8.93 -20.07 -6.94
CA PRO A 88 9.57 -19.25 -5.92
C PRO A 88 10.74 -20.03 -5.31
N THR A 89 11.90 -19.38 -5.26
CA THR A 89 13.08 -20.02 -4.69
C THR A 89 12.90 -20.00 -3.18
N PRO A 90 12.85 -21.16 -2.49
CA PRO A 90 12.64 -21.15 -1.05
C PRO A 90 13.78 -20.39 -0.35
N PHE A 91 13.43 -19.36 0.41
CA PHE A 91 14.37 -18.61 1.25
C PHE A 91 15.13 -19.57 2.17
N ARG A 92 16.46 -19.50 2.16
CA ARG A 92 17.33 -20.36 2.97
C ARG A 92 17.86 -19.61 4.17
N VAL A 93 17.49 -20.10 5.35
CA VAL A 93 18.11 -19.70 6.61
C VAL A 93 19.48 -20.37 6.73
N VAL A 94 20.52 -19.58 6.94
CA VAL A 94 21.92 -20.06 6.97
C VAL A 94 22.60 -19.86 8.33
N SER A 95 22.01 -19.06 9.22
CA SER A 95 22.57 -18.74 10.54
C SER A 95 21.74 -19.38 11.65
N GLU A 96 22.40 -19.91 12.67
CA GLU A 96 21.74 -20.36 13.91
C GLU A 96 21.20 -19.19 14.74
N GLU A 97 21.70 -17.98 14.48
CA GLU A 97 21.25 -16.73 15.11
C GLU A 97 20.06 -16.09 14.38
N ASP A 98 19.58 -16.69 13.29
CA ASP A 98 18.40 -16.21 12.58
C ASP A 98 17.14 -16.41 13.43
N VAL A 99 16.30 -15.38 13.51
CA VAL A 99 15.01 -15.43 14.20
C VAL A 99 14.15 -16.63 13.81
N ARG A 100 14.19 -17.08 12.54
CA ARG A 100 13.44 -18.28 12.13
C ARG A 100 13.93 -19.55 12.83
N VAL A 101 15.23 -19.64 13.14
CA VAL A 101 15.79 -20.75 13.95
C VAL A 101 15.43 -20.55 15.42
N ILE A 102 15.65 -19.34 15.95
CA ILE A 102 15.45 -19.03 17.38
C ILE A 102 14.00 -19.25 17.81
N LEU A 103 13.03 -18.89 16.97
CA LEU A 103 11.61 -18.99 17.26
C LEU A 103 10.96 -20.29 16.73
N ASP A 104 11.74 -21.24 16.22
CA ASP A 104 11.28 -22.49 15.59
C ASP A 104 10.22 -22.26 14.49
N LEU A 105 10.45 -21.26 13.65
CA LEU A 105 9.54 -20.81 12.58
C LEU A 105 9.84 -21.53 11.27
N SER A 106 10.01 -22.85 11.35
CA SER A 106 10.36 -23.68 10.18
C SER A 106 9.23 -23.80 9.16
N SER A 107 7.98 -23.55 9.56
CA SER A 107 6.78 -23.65 8.71
C SER A 107 5.85 -22.45 8.93
N PRO A 108 5.78 -21.47 8.00
CA PRO A 108 4.83 -20.37 8.06
C PRO A 108 3.38 -20.83 7.92
N ASP A 109 2.47 -20.12 8.59
CA ASP A 109 1.02 -20.30 8.41
C ASP A 109 0.56 -19.79 7.04
N HIS A 110 1.32 -18.85 6.47
CA HIS A 110 1.08 -18.30 5.15
C HIS A 110 2.38 -17.83 4.50
N ILE A 111 2.47 -18.07 3.20
CA ILE A 111 3.48 -17.49 2.33
C ILE A 111 2.76 -16.87 1.13
N ASP A 112 3.17 -15.67 0.75
CA ASP A 112 2.78 -15.02 -0.49
C ASP A 112 4.03 -14.81 -1.35
N TYR A 113 4.04 -15.49 -2.49
CA TYR A 113 5.07 -15.38 -3.52
C TYR A 113 4.69 -14.36 -4.61
N PHE A 114 3.64 -13.58 -4.38
CA PHE A 114 3.11 -12.57 -5.30
C PHE A 114 2.68 -13.13 -6.66
N ASP A 115 2.34 -14.42 -6.73
CA ASP A 115 1.79 -15.07 -7.93
C ASP A 115 0.30 -14.74 -8.16
N ASP A 116 -0.45 -14.46 -7.08
CA ASP A 116 -1.82 -13.95 -7.19
C ASP A 116 -1.81 -12.42 -7.09
N PRO A 117 -2.06 -11.69 -8.20
CA PRO A 117 -2.06 -10.24 -8.19
C PRO A 117 -3.22 -9.64 -7.38
N ARG A 118 -4.09 -10.44 -6.75
CA ARG A 118 -5.22 -9.94 -5.94
C ARG A 118 -4.95 -9.98 -4.44
N SER A 119 -3.87 -10.61 -3.98
CA SER A 119 -3.53 -10.70 -2.55
C SER A 119 -3.23 -9.35 -1.92
N TRP A 120 -2.70 -8.42 -2.73
CA TRP A 120 -2.31 -7.08 -2.34
C TRP A 120 -3.09 -6.03 -3.13
N PHE A 121 -3.54 -4.98 -2.46
CA PHE A 121 -4.27 -3.89 -3.11
C PHE A 121 -3.37 -3.14 -4.11
N ARG A 122 -3.82 -3.03 -5.36
CA ARG A 122 -3.08 -2.43 -6.47
C ARG A 122 -3.81 -1.22 -7.01
N TYR A 123 -3.03 -0.24 -7.44
CA TYR A 123 -3.53 0.99 -8.06
C TYR A 123 -2.39 1.72 -8.75
N ASP A 124 -2.76 2.65 -9.61
CA ASP A 124 -1.85 3.54 -10.29
C ASP A 124 -2.49 4.93 -10.33
N ASN A 125 -1.83 5.93 -9.76
CA ASN A 125 -2.30 7.30 -9.71
C ASN A 125 -1.11 8.28 -9.64
N GLU A 126 -1.41 9.59 -9.62
CA GLU A 126 -0.40 10.64 -9.65
C GLU A 126 0.57 10.70 -8.45
N ASN A 127 0.24 10.00 -7.35
CA ASN A 127 1.01 10.02 -6.10
C ASN A 127 1.79 8.72 -5.86
N ALA A 128 1.19 7.56 -6.18
CA ALA A 128 1.88 6.28 -6.06
C ALA A 128 1.30 5.20 -6.98
N THR A 129 2.14 4.21 -7.26
CA THR A 129 1.79 2.98 -7.99
C THR A 129 2.11 1.76 -7.13
N TYR A 130 1.17 0.82 -7.06
CA TYR A 130 1.41 -0.54 -6.58
C TYR A 130 0.86 -1.55 -7.57
N ARG A 131 1.73 -2.46 -8.01
CA ARG A 131 1.41 -3.48 -9.01
C ARG A 131 2.25 -4.73 -8.77
N VAL A 132 1.79 -5.86 -9.29
CA VAL A 132 2.54 -7.12 -9.26
C VAL A 132 3.14 -7.34 -10.64
N GLU A 133 4.46 -7.51 -10.69
CA GLU A 133 5.23 -7.83 -11.90
C GLU A 133 6.31 -8.85 -11.57
N ASP A 134 6.50 -9.84 -12.45
CA ASP A 134 7.54 -10.87 -12.33
C ASP A 134 7.62 -11.58 -10.97
N GLY A 135 6.45 -11.85 -10.35
CA GLY A 135 6.37 -12.50 -9.04
C GLY A 135 6.79 -11.61 -7.87
N GLN A 136 6.76 -10.28 -8.03
CA GLN A 136 7.06 -9.33 -6.98
C GLN A 136 5.99 -8.23 -6.91
N LEU A 137 5.74 -7.71 -5.71
CA LEU A 137 5.01 -6.47 -5.55
C LEU A 137 5.96 -5.29 -5.75
N VAL A 138 5.70 -4.48 -6.76
CA VAL A 138 6.41 -3.24 -7.04
C VAL A 138 5.64 -2.07 -6.45
N GLY A 139 6.31 -1.27 -5.63
CA GLY A 139 5.80 0.00 -5.12
C GLY A 139 6.61 1.16 -5.65
N ILE A 140 5.92 2.24 -6.04
CA ILE A 140 6.53 3.50 -6.48
C ILE A 140 5.86 4.64 -5.72
N ASP A 141 6.67 5.47 -5.06
CA ASP A 141 6.25 6.76 -4.50
C ASP A 141 6.71 7.89 -5.43
N HIS A 142 5.76 8.59 -6.04
CA HIS A 142 6.05 9.67 -7.01
C HIS A 142 6.36 11.00 -6.34
N LYS A 143 6.13 11.15 -5.02
CA LYS A 143 6.13 12.44 -4.32
C LYS A 143 7.06 12.43 -3.09
N PRO A 144 8.31 12.89 -3.24
CA PRO A 144 9.18 13.05 -2.08
C PRO A 144 8.61 14.09 -1.11
N GLU A 145 9.02 13.95 0.15
CA GLU A 145 8.67 14.85 1.27
C GLU A 145 7.18 14.86 1.67
N GLU A 146 6.35 13.99 1.07
CA GLU A 146 4.97 13.87 1.50
C GLU A 146 4.86 13.26 2.91
N ARG A 147 3.89 13.76 3.68
CA ARG A 147 3.55 13.22 5.00
C ARG A 147 2.58 12.04 4.91
N TYR A 148 1.71 12.05 3.90
CA TYR A 148 0.80 10.94 3.64
C TYR A 148 1.60 9.71 3.18
N ILE A 149 1.11 8.53 3.51
CA ILE A 149 1.75 7.27 3.13
C ILE A 149 0.82 6.55 2.19
N HIS A 150 1.32 6.31 0.98
CA HIS A 150 0.67 5.46 -0.01
C HIS A 150 1.19 4.04 0.17
N TRP A 151 0.29 3.09 0.34
CA TRP A 151 0.65 1.73 0.70
C TRP A 151 -0.12 0.70 -0.11
N SER A 152 0.36 -0.53 -0.13
CA SER A 152 -0.41 -1.69 -0.52
C SER A 152 -0.72 -2.52 0.71
N TYR A 153 -1.93 -3.05 0.81
CA TYR A 153 -2.38 -3.81 1.96
C TYR A 153 -3.11 -5.08 1.53
N THR A 154 -3.12 -6.04 2.45
CA THR A 154 -3.82 -7.32 2.27
C THR A 154 -5.22 -7.28 2.88
N ASN A 155 -6.01 -8.31 2.64
CA ASN A 155 -7.23 -8.59 3.39
C ASN A 155 -7.04 -9.69 4.46
N THR A 156 -5.78 -10.06 4.74
CA THR A 156 -5.41 -11.12 5.67
C THR A 156 -5.13 -10.54 7.04
N GLN A 157 -5.74 -11.12 8.08
CA GLN A 157 -5.68 -10.59 9.42
C GLN A 157 -4.36 -10.90 10.12
N SER A 158 -3.65 -9.85 10.49
CA SER A 158 -2.62 -9.82 11.53
C SER A 158 -3.25 -9.75 12.93
N GLY A 159 -2.63 -10.45 13.89
CA GLY A 159 -3.01 -10.46 15.31
C GLY A 159 -1.77 -10.48 16.20
N ASN A 160 -1.64 -11.50 17.06
CA ASN A 160 -0.34 -11.89 17.60
C ASN A 160 0.41 -12.68 16.52
N VAL A 161 1.48 -12.12 16.00
CA VAL A 161 2.11 -12.63 14.77
C VAL A 161 3.60 -12.35 14.76
N TYR A 162 4.37 -13.25 14.16
CA TYR A 162 5.63 -12.89 13.53
C TYR A 162 5.38 -12.78 12.03
N ALA A 163 5.68 -11.64 11.43
CA ALA A 163 5.55 -11.44 9.99
C ALA A 163 6.84 -10.87 9.43
N GLU A 164 7.21 -11.29 8.23
CA GLU A 164 8.38 -10.76 7.55
C GLU A 164 8.17 -10.63 6.05
N ILE A 165 9.00 -9.80 5.43
CA ILE A 165 9.02 -9.58 3.99
C ILE A 165 10.42 -9.17 3.53
N SER A 166 10.83 -9.62 2.35
CA SER A 166 12.02 -9.12 1.67
C SER A 166 11.67 -7.84 0.91
N ALA A 167 12.44 -6.78 1.10
CA ALA A 167 12.27 -5.51 0.40
C ALA A 167 13.58 -5.09 -0.27
N THR A 168 13.54 -4.80 -1.57
CA THR A 168 14.70 -4.37 -2.37
C THR A 168 14.54 -2.92 -2.78
N ASN A 169 15.47 -2.07 -2.34
CA ASN A 169 15.46 -0.66 -2.70
C ASN A 169 15.84 -0.44 -4.17
N GLY A 170 15.15 0.49 -4.85
CA GLY A 170 15.58 1.06 -6.13
C GLY A 170 16.70 2.08 -5.95
N ASP A 171 16.69 3.16 -6.74
CA ASP A 171 17.70 4.24 -6.72
C ASP A 171 17.50 5.19 -5.52
N CYS A 172 17.53 4.62 -4.31
CA CYS A 172 17.25 5.33 -3.06
C CYS A 172 18.45 6.19 -2.59
N ILE A 173 18.14 7.24 -1.80
CA ILE A 173 19.14 8.01 -1.04
C ILE A 173 18.63 8.35 0.36
N ALA A 174 19.56 8.62 1.28
CA ALA A 174 19.27 9.13 2.61
C ALA A 174 18.15 8.35 3.33
N LYS A 175 17.02 9.01 3.64
CA LYS A 175 15.87 8.44 4.37
C LYS A 175 14.74 7.94 3.47
N ASP A 176 15.00 7.72 2.19
CA ASP A 176 14.12 6.93 1.35
C ASP A 176 13.93 5.54 1.97
N THR A 177 12.70 5.07 2.03
CA THR A 177 12.33 4.02 2.99
C THR A 177 11.41 2.97 2.37
N VAL A 178 11.58 1.73 2.82
CA VAL A 178 10.59 0.65 2.72
C VAL A 178 10.06 0.32 4.11
N GLY A 179 8.77 -0.01 4.20
CA GLY A 179 8.10 -0.31 5.46
C GLY A 179 7.20 -1.54 5.40
N LEU A 180 7.17 -2.28 6.51
CA LEU A 180 6.22 -3.36 6.80
C LEU A 180 5.30 -2.90 7.94
N VAL A 181 4.01 -3.15 7.80
CA VAL A 181 2.98 -2.75 8.77
C VAL A 181 2.15 -3.95 9.20
N ILE A 182 1.93 -4.06 10.50
CA ILE A 182 0.95 -4.98 11.08
C ILE A 182 -0.18 -4.22 11.76
N ARG A 183 -1.33 -4.90 11.88
CA ARG A 183 -2.53 -4.45 12.59
C ARG A 183 -3.12 -3.16 12.01
N VAL A 184 -3.13 -3.07 10.69
CA VAL A 184 -3.78 -1.99 9.95
C VAL A 184 -5.29 -2.05 10.20
N ASN A 185 -5.87 -0.95 10.69
CA ASN A 185 -7.31 -0.81 10.76
C ASN A 185 -7.83 -0.29 9.41
N PRO A 186 -8.63 -1.07 8.66
CA PRO A 186 -9.11 -0.67 7.33
C PRO A 186 -10.06 0.54 7.36
N ASP A 187 -10.69 0.84 8.49
CA ASP A 187 -11.58 1.99 8.64
C ASP A 187 -10.83 3.28 8.98
N LYS A 188 -9.53 3.18 9.31
CA LYS A 188 -8.70 4.30 9.78
C LYS A 188 -7.33 4.29 9.11
N THR A 189 -7.28 4.42 7.79
CA THR A 189 -6.01 4.35 7.04
C THR A 189 -5.38 5.73 6.81
N PRO A 190 -4.04 5.89 6.88
CA PRO A 190 -3.07 4.89 7.33
C PRO A 190 -3.09 4.66 8.85
N SER A 191 -2.98 3.42 9.32
CA SER A 191 -2.92 3.00 10.73
C SER A 191 -2.04 1.75 10.91
N GLY A 192 -1.84 1.35 12.16
CA GLY A 192 -1.09 0.15 12.51
C GLY A 192 0.35 0.46 12.94
N TYR A 193 1.10 -0.59 13.24
CA TYR A 193 2.48 -0.53 13.69
C TYR A 193 3.40 -0.76 12.52
N ALA A 194 4.25 0.22 12.23
CA ALA A 194 5.11 0.25 11.07
C ALA A 194 6.57 0.16 11.48
N PHE A 195 7.25 -0.84 10.92
CA PHE A 195 8.69 -1.01 10.99
C PHE A 195 9.30 -0.62 9.65
N GLU A 196 10.32 0.23 9.70
CA GLU A 196 10.90 0.85 8.53
C GLU A 196 12.40 0.65 8.46
N VAL A 197 12.91 0.49 7.24
CA VAL A 197 14.33 0.50 6.93
C VAL A 197 14.60 1.57 5.88
N ALA A 198 15.51 2.49 6.20
CA ALA A 198 15.95 3.56 5.33
C ALA A 198 17.17 3.16 4.51
N CYS A 199 17.32 3.81 3.36
CA CYS A 199 18.43 3.64 2.43
C CYS A 199 19.80 3.88 3.09
N ASP A 200 19.89 4.76 4.10
CA ASP A 200 21.12 5.10 4.81
C ASP A 200 21.50 4.13 5.95
N GLY A 201 20.89 2.95 6.02
CA GLY A 201 21.26 1.92 6.99
C GLY A 201 20.66 2.13 8.39
N LYS A 202 19.58 2.91 8.48
CA LYS A 202 18.85 3.14 9.73
C LYS A 202 17.48 2.49 9.70
N TRP A 203 16.96 2.14 10.86
CA TRP A 203 15.59 1.70 11.04
C TRP A 203 14.82 2.64 11.95
N ARG A 204 13.49 2.57 11.90
CA ARG A 204 12.62 3.19 12.92
C ARG A 204 11.36 2.37 13.15
N PHE A 205 10.70 2.65 14.26
CA PHE A 205 9.43 2.02 14.61
C PHE A 205 8.41 3.07 15.02
N ARG A 206 7.20 2.99 14.48
CA ARG A 206 6.17 4.00 14.69
C ARG A 206 4.77 3.42 14.57
N ARG A 207 3.78 4.16 15.07
CA ARG A 207 2.36 3.82 14.94
C ARG A 207 1.64 4.87 14.12
N PHE A 208 1.01 4.46 13.02
CA PHE A 208 0.11 5.34 12.28
C PHE A 208 -1.25 5.44 12.98
N ARG A 209 -1.82 6.66 13.02
CA ARG A 209 -3.08 6.96 13.73
C ARG A 209 -4.08 7.70 12.84
N GLY A 210 -4.19 7.29 11.57
CA GLY A 210 -5.05 7.91 10.58
C GLY A 210 -4.72 9.39 10.40
N SER A 211 -5.75 10.23 10.51
CA SER A 211 -5.63 11.70 10.38
C SER A 211 -4.79 12.35 11.47
N SER A 212 -4.52 11.68 12.60
CA SER A 212 -3.62 12.16 13.64
C SER A 212 -2.13 11.98 13.30
N GLY A 213 -1.81 11.41 12.14
CA GLY A 213 -0.45 11.18 11.66
C GLY A 213 0.24 10.01 12.38
N ALA A 214 1.57 9.94 12.24
CA ALA A 214 2.39 8.94 12.92
C ALA A 214 2.82 9.40 14.32
N GLU A 215 2.91 8.44 15.22
CA GLU A 215 3.58 8.54 16.51
C GLU A 215 4.87 7.74 16.44
N GLU A 216 5.99 8.43 16.63
CA GLU A 216 7.31 7.81 16.56
C GLU A 216 7.61 7.14 17.91
N PHE A 217 7.86 5.83 17.89
CA PHE A 217 8.18 5.04 19.08
C PHE A 217 9.68 4.87 19.26
N VAL A 218 10.37 4.60 18.14
CA VAL A 218 11.82 4.62 18.04
C VAL A 218 12.19 5.48 16.84
N ASP A 219 13.03 6.49 17.06
CA ASP A 219 13.55 7.32 15.97
C ASP A 219 14.67 6.59 15.21
N TRP A 220 15.08 7.15 14.07
CA TRP A 220 16.08 6.61 13.17
C TRP A 220 17.36 6.15 13.88
N THR A 221 17.51 4.83 13.99
CA THR A 221 18.59 4.16 14.72
C THR A 221 19.44 3.36 13.73
N PRO A 222 20.78 3.52 13.72
CA PRO A 222 21.65 2.74 12.84
C PRO A 222 21.71 1.26 13.27
N SER A 223 21.93 0.35 12.32
CA SER A 223 22.23 -1.06 12.60
C SER A 223 23.15 -1.64 11.53
N ASP A 224 24.19 -2.36 11.96
CA ASP A 224 25.11 -3.06 11.05
C ASP A 224 24.47 -4.24 10.32
N PHE A 225 23.28 -4.67 10.77
CA PHE A 225 22.50 -5.72 10.10
C PHE A 225 21.73 -5.21 8.87
N ILE A 226 21.67 -3.88 8.64
CA ILE A 226 21.00 -3.31 7.47
C ILE A 226 21.99 -3.19 6.31
N LEU A 227 21.65 -3.79 5.17
CA LEU A 227 22.31 -3.52 3.91
C LEU A 227 21.84 -2.16 3.38
N ALA A 228 22.75 -1.18 3.34
CA ALA A 228 22.45 0.18 2.93
C ALA A 228 22.62 0.40 1.41
N GLY A 229 21.95 1.42 0.88
CA GLY A 229 22.10 1.91 -0.47
C GLY A 229 21.19 1.25 -1.51
N ARG A 230 21.42 1.66 -2.76
CA ARG A 230 20.67 1.23 -3.94
C ARG A 230 20.80 -0.28 -4.18
N GLY A 231 19.69 -0.91 -4.53
CA GLY A 231 19.64 -2.34 -4.85
C GLY A 231 19.85 -3.26 -3.65
N ALA A 232 19.97 -2.70 -2.44
CA ALA A 232 20.09 -3.50 -1.24
C ALA A 232 18.74 -4.17 -0.91
N THR A 233 18.78 -5.47 -0.71
CA THR A 233 17.65 -6.27 -0.24
C THR A 233 17.75 -6.48 1.25
N ASN A 234 16.72 -6.12 2.00
CA ASN A 234 16.64 -6.38 3.44
C ASN A 234 15.36 -7.14 3.77
N ARG A 235 15.45 -8.12 4.66
CA ARG A 235 14.29 -8.82 5.21
C ARG A 235 13.83 -8.11 6.48
N LEU A 236 12.67 -7.47 6.44
CA LEU A 236 12.06 -6.79 7.58
C LEU A 236 11.17 -7.78 8.31
N GLY A 237 11.38 -7.97 9.62
CA GLY A 237 10.57 -8.84 10.47
C GLY A 237 10.00 -8.11 11.67
N ILE A 238 8.72 -8.34 11.97
CA ILE A 238 8.02 -7.80 13.15
C ILE A 238 7.42 -8.98 13.92
N TRP A 239 7.92 -9.20 15.12
CA TRP A 239 7.24 -10.01 16.13
C TRP A 239 6.36 -9.08 16.95
N GLY A 240 5.04 -9.26 16.90
CA GLY A 240 4.07 -8.48 17.64
C GLY A 240 3.24 -9.38 18.53
N TYR A 241 3.39 -9.25 19.85
CA TYR A 241 2.58 -9.96 20.85
C TYR A 241 1.99 -8.98 21.85
N GLN A 242 0.68 -8.79 21.78
CA GLN A 242 0.02 -7.71 22.50
C GLN A 242 0.68 -6.35 22.19
N GLY A 243 0.96 -5.53 23.20
CA GLY A 243 1.72 -4.27 23.05
C GLY A 243 3.23 -4.44 22.92
N ASN A 244 3.76 -5.67 22.92
CA ASN A 244 5.20 -5.93 22.82
C ASN A 244 5.60 -6.17 21.36
N PHE A 245 6.72 -5.57 20.99
CA PHE A 245 7.30 -5.67 19.66
C PHE A 245 8.78 -6.02 19.75
N VAL A 246 9.21 -6.97 18.93
CA VAL A 246 10.62 -7.25 18.64
C VAL A 246 10.81 -7.13 17.14
N LEU A 247 11.84 -6.39 16.74
CA LEU A 247 12.07 -5.94 15.37
C LEU A 247 13.33 -6.61 14.84
N PHE A 248 13.25 -7.12 13.62
CA PHE A 248 14.33 -7.89 13.01
C PHE A 248 14.68 -7.36 11.64
N VAL A 249 15.97 -7.28 11.33
CA VAL A 249 16.46 -7.07 9.96
C VAL A 249 17.39 -8.21 9.61
N ASN A 250 17.18 -8.81 8.44
CA ASN A 250 18.02 -9.89 7.93
C ASN A 250 18.17 -11.08 8.90
N GLY A 251 17.14 -11.29 9.74
CA GLY A 251 17.08 -12.35 10.74
C GLY A 251 17.62 -11.97 12.12
N PHE A 252 18.23 -10.81 12.28
CA PHE A 252 18.84 -10.36 13.53
C PHE A 252 17.98 -9.31 14.22
N GLU A 253 17.88 -9.38 15.55
CA GLU A 253 17.17 -8.38 16.34
C GLU A 253 17.87 -7.02 16.22
N VAL A 254 17.09 -5.98 15.90
CA VAL A 254 17.57 -4.59 15.87
C VAL A 254 16.99 -3.75 16.99
N GLY A 255 15.91 -4.19 17.64
CA GLY A 255 15.37 -3.53 18.81
C GLY A 255 14.01 -4.06 19.28
N THR A 256 13.57 -3.55 20.42
CA THR A 256 12.29 -3.89 21.06
C THR A 256 11.50 -2.63 21.42
N TYR A 257 10.18 -2.73 21.47
CA TYR A 257 9.33 -1.65 22.00
C TYR A 257 8.11 -2.20 22.73
N ILE A 258 7.63 -1.47 23.74
CA ILE A 258 6.38 -1.77 24.46
C ILE A 258 5.45 -0.57 24.32
N ASP A 259 4.31 -0.76 23.65
CA ASP A 259 3.20 0.19 23.61
C ASP A 259 2.21 -0.13 24.75
N PRO A 260 2.21 0.62 25.85
CA PRO A 260 1.36 0.33 27.00
C PRO A 260 -0.12 0.58 26.71
N ASP A 261 -0.45 1.43 25.73
CA ASP A 261 -1.84 1.73 25.37
C ASP A 261 -2.46 0.61 24.54
N TYR A 262 -1.63 -0.08 23.73
CA TYR A 262 -1.98 -1.21 22.87
C TYR A 262 -3.38 -1.10 22.22
N PRO A 263 -3.69 -0.01 21.49
CA PRO A 263 -5.05 0.26 21.00
C PRO A 263 -5.43 -0.58 19.77
N SER A 264 -4.51 -1.34 19.19
CA SER A 264 -4.71 -2.12 17.97
C SER A 264 -4.24 -3.55 18.17
N THR A 265 -5.19 -4.46 18.34
CA THR A 265 -4.94 -5.87 18.67
C THR A 265 -4.97 -6.82 17.47
N PHE A 266 -5.62 -6.40 16.39
CA PHE A 266 -5.70 -7.09 15.11
C PHE A 266 -5.85 -6.07 13.97
N GLY A 267 -5.69 -6.52 12.73
CA GLY A 267 -5.88 -5.69 11.53
C GLY A 267 -5.24 -6.36 10.33
N TYR A 268 -4.94 -5.65 9.26
CA TYR A 268 -4.29 -6.21 8.08
C TYR A 268 -2.78 -5.97 8.05
N PHE A 269 -2.12 -6.63 7.11
CA PHE A 269 -0.75 -6.30 6.72
C PHE A 269 -0.75 -5.20 5.67
N ALA A 270 0.24 -4.32 5.72
CA ALA A 270 0.54 -3.40 4.63
C ALA A 270 2.04 -3.26 4.44
N VAL A 271 2.42 -2.83 3.25
CA VAL A 271 3.78 -2.43 2.93
C VAL A 271 3.76 -1.10 2.20
N TYR A 272 4.85 -0.37 2.29
CA TYR A 272 4.98 0.87 1.55
C TYR A 272 6.39 1.23 1.20
N VAL A 273 6.49 2.02 0.13
CA VAL A 273 7.66 2.80 -0.25
C VAL A 273 7.38 4.25 0.13
N ARG A 274 8.39 4.93 0.71
CA ARG A 274 8.28 6.34 1.06
C ARG A 274 9.48 7.11 0.55
N ALA A 275 9.22 8.01 -0.38
CA ALA A 275 10.19 8.96 -0.88
C ALA A 275 10.46 10.06 0.16
N SER A 276 11.70 10.15 0.63
CA SER A 276 12.15 11.31 1.40
C SER A 276 12.74 12.36 0.49
N GLN A 277 13.46 11.98 -0.57
CA GLN A 277 14.18 12.90 -1.45
C GLN A 277 14.12 12.49 -2.93
N THR A 278 13.83 11.22 -3.22
CA THR A 278 13.85 10.68 -4.59
C THR A 278 12.47 10.73 -5.21
N PHE A 279 12.35 11.39 -6.38
CA PHE A 279 11.16 11.27 -7.21
C PHE A 279 11.08 9.88 -7.83
N ASP A 280 9.86 9.36 -7.95
CA ASP A 280 9.59 8.03 -8.49
C ASP A 280 10.41 6.95 -7.77
N LEU A 281 10.52 7.06 -6.44
CA LEU A 281 11.24 6.09 -5.63
C LEU A 281 10.55 4.74 -5.77
N MET A 282 11.23 3.80 -6.40
CA MET A 282 10.79 2.43 -6.58
C MET A 282 11.40 1.52 -5.53
N ALA A 283 10.63 0.54 -5.06
CA ALA A 283 11.15 -0.65 -4.39
C ALA A 283 10.31 -1.87 -4.77
N THR A 284 10.87 -3.05 -4.59
CA THR A 284 10.15 -4.31 -4.77
C THR A 284 10.06 -5.09 -3.46
N PHE A 285 8.98 -5.86 -3.32
CA PHE A 285 8.70 -6.70 -2.18
C PHE A 285 8.49 -8.15 -2.65
N ASP A 286 9.03 -9.08 -1.87
CA ASP A 286 9.02 -10.52 -2.15
C ASP A 286 9.03 -11.32 -0.84
N ASP A 287 8.81 -12.63 -0.92
CA ASP A 287 8.88 -13.60 0.19
C ASP A 287 8.07 -13.18 1.45
N PHE A 288 6.85 -12.67 1.27
CA PHE A 288 6.02 -12.33 2.43
C PHE A 288 5.58 -13.61 3.15
N ALA A 289 5.83 -13.66 4.46
CA ALA A 289 5.40 -14.80 5.28
C ALA A 289 4.94 -14.33 6.67
N TYR A 290 4.02 -15.09 7.26
CA TYR A 290 3.65 -14.88 8.65
C TYR A 290 3.33 -16.18 9.41
N TRP A 291 3.46 -16.08 10.73
CA TRP A 291 3.18 -17.11 11.73
C TRP A 291 2.34 -16.52 12.83
N HIS A 292 1.19 -17.11 13.12
CA HIS A 292 0.43 -16.78 14.32
C HIS A 292 1.21 -17.21 15.55
N ILE A 293 1.30 -16.30 16.50
CA ILE A 293 1.88 -16.62 17.80
C ILE A 293 0.72 -16.99 18.72
N PRO A 294 0.71 -18.21 19.28
CA PRO A 294 -0.32 -18.62 20.22
C PRO A 294 -0.44 -17.61 21.36
N PHE A 295 -1.67 -17.26 21.72
CA PHE A 295 -1.90 -16.52 22.95
C PHE A 295 -1.50 -17.41 24.13
N ILE A 296 -0.49 -16.98 24.89
CA ILE A 296 -0.13 -17.56 26.18
C ILE A 296 -0.89 -16.75 27.25
N PRO A 297 -1.92 -17.33 27.90
CA PRO A 297 -2.73 -16.66 28.91
C PRO A 297 -1.97 -16.29 30.18
#